data_AF-A0A8C7WMX1-F1
#
_entry.id   AF-A0A8C7WMX1-F1
#
_cell.length_a   1.000
_cell.length_b   1.000
_cell.length_c   1.000
_cell.angle_alpha   90.00
_cell.angle_beta   90.00
_cell.angle_gamma   90.00
#
_symmetry.space_group_name_H-M   'P 1'
#
loop_
_entity.id
_entity.type
_entity.pdbx_description
1 polymer ?
#
loop_
_entity_poly.entity_id
_entity_poly.type
_entity_poly.pdbx_seq_one_letter_code
_entity_poly.pdbx_strand_id
1 'polypeptide(L)'
;MLKMKLQMRTGEERGDKTHEDDSLDPSKPRLAAPTATSSLISERLQQPPGPRKHATQLDKETVFEWFGLHSNPAKRIEFMCGLLHMCQPLELRFLGSYLEDLARKDYHVLRDHECRANTLSEVGMLTNALDPVVRSKLLVFLSLLGSDNRECAGILSRVLNNVDLALFYRNYDYSLPPFRDPLPQTFYPPYREPEKEPRELSASDTTAEALEQLALLFTMASLHPAFHFHQKEVVRGLLEKTELLLEEERRQRQLRLNAQTATTDLQKQPESTIIVVIWRCSHC
;
A
#
# COMPACT_ATOMS: atom_id res chain seq x y z
N MET A 1 33.80 -5.97 11.26
CA MET A 1 33.91 -4.69 12.01
C MET A 1 35.00 -3.85 11.37
N LEU A 2 34.66 -2.98 10.43
CA LEU A 2 35.61 -2.01 9.86
C LEU A 2 35.22 -0.62 10.39
N LYS A 3 36.13 -0.03 11.17
CA LYS A 3 35.99 1.30 11.78
C LYS A 3 36.99 2.20 11.05
N MET A 4 36.53 3.05 10.13
CA MET A 4 37.36 4.08 9.53
C MET A 4 37.18 5.38 10.31
N LYS A 5 38.25 5.81 10.98
CA LYS A 5 38.42 7.14 11.59
C LYS A 5 38.99 8.08 10.53
N LEU A 6 38.27 9.13 10.18
CA LEU A 6 38.85 10.31 9.54
C LEU A 6 39.60 11.14 10.60
N GLN A 7 40.83 11.52 10.30
CA GLN A 7 41.50 12.66 10.93
C GLN A 7 41.94 13.62 9.82
N MET A 8 41.31 14.80 9.80
CA MET A 8 41.71 15.95 9.02
C MET A 8 42.85 16.66 9.75
N ARG A 9 43.95 16.96 9.05
CA ARG A 9 45.02 17.83 9.54
C ARG A 9 44.91 19.18 8.83
N THR A 10 44.59 20.21 9.60
CA THR A 10 44.70 21.63 9.24
C THR A 10 46.16 22.06 9.41
N GLY A 11 46.74 22.70 8.41
CA GLY A 11 48.09 23.24 8.44
C GLY A 11 48.14 24.60 7.75
N GLU A 12 48.06 25.63 8.60
CA GLU A 12 48.78 26.93 8.62
C GLU A 12 48.93 27.80 7.36
N GLU A 13 48.78 29.10 7.64
CA GLU A 13 48.73 30.24 6.75
C GLU A 13 50.04 31.07 6.88
N ARG A 14 50.46 31.73 5.77
CA ARG A 14 51.07 33.08 5.70
C ARG A 14 52.60 33.28 5.58
N GLY A 15 52.97 34.07 4.55
CA GLY A 15 54.20 34.91 4.43
C GLY A 15 54.88 34.77 3.06
N ASP A 16 54.73 35.63 2.03
CA ASP A 16 55.02 37.08 1.79
C ASP A 16 56.38 37.35 1.05
N LYS A 17 56.29 38.23 0.02
CA LYS A 17 57.31 39.04 -0.71
C LYS A 17 57.96 38.61 -2.04
N THR A 18 57.52 39.27 -3.14
CA THR A 18 58.21 40.10 -4.20
C THR A 18 59.67 39.78 -4.62
N HIS A 19 60.17 39.87 -5.88
CA HIS A 19 60.05 40.86 -6.99
C HIS A 19 60.50 40.27 -8.37
N GLU A 20 60.53 41.10 -9.43
CA GLU A 20 60.39 40.88 -10.89
C GLU A 20 61.63 40.46 -11.76
N ASP A 21 61.38 40.34 -13.09
CA ASP A 21 62.26 40.51 -14.28
C ASP A 21 62.98 39.25 -14.83
N ASP A 22 63.08 38.91 -16.13
CA ASP A 22 62.60 39.43 -17.42
C ASP A 22 62.80 38.33 -18.51
N SER A 23 62.07 38.47 -19.62
CA SER A 23 62.55 38.26 -21.00
C SER A 23 62.50 36.87 -21.71
N LEU A 24 61.68 36.87 -22.79
CA LEU A 24 61.92 36.42 -24.18
C LEU A 24 61.34 35.09 -24.75
N ASP A 25 60.91 35.25 -26.01
CA ASP A 25 59.86 34.59 -26.79
C ASP A 25 60.45 33.56 -27.83
N PRO A 26 59.87 33.22 -29.00
CA PRO A 26 59.41 31.86 -29.36
C PRO A 26 60.00 31.31 -30.68
N SER A 27 60.19 29.99 -30.90
CA SER A 27 60.20 29.43 -32.29
C SER A 27 60.09 27.89 -32.43
N LYS A 28 59.18 27.49 -33.32
CA LYS A 28 58.99 26.26 -34.17
C LYS A 28 60.27 25.60 -34.76
N PRO A 29 60.26 24.51 -35.62
CA PRO A 29 59.17 23.63 -36.19
C PRO A 29 59.49 22.08 -36.39
N ARG A 30 58.44 21.26 -36.70
CA ARG A 30 58.36 20.14 -37.73
C ARG A 30 59.29 18.89 -37.59
N LEU A 31 58.99 17.62 -37.89
CA LEU A 31 58.08 16.79 -38.74
C LEU A 31 57.91 15.40 -38.04
N ALA A 32 56.89 14.54 -38.23
CA ALA A 32 56.49 13.87 -39.48
C ALA A 32 55.10 13.18 -39.38
N ALA A 33 54.40 13.11 -40.52
CA ALA A 33 53.15 12.36 -40.81
C ALA A 33 53.51 11.01 -41.50
N PRO A 34 52.60 10.14 -42.06
CA PRO A 34 51.15 10.25 -42.34
C PRO A 34 50.31 8.99 -41.92
N THR A 35 48.97 8.90 -41.96
CA THR A 35 48.17 8.74 -43.20
C THR A 35 46.64 8.70 -42.91
N ALA A 36 45.91 9.49 -43.72
CA ALA A 36 44.52 9.37 -44.22
C ALA A 36 43.29 9.46 -43.28
N THR A 37 42.69 10.64 -43.33
CA THR A 37 41.26 10.98 -43.20
C THR A 37 40.46 10.45 -44.41
N SER A 38 39.19 10.05 -44.24
CA SER A 38 38.00 10.76 -44.78
C SER A 38 36.77 9.87 -45.05
N SER A 39 35.71 10.12 -44.27
CA SER A 39 34.32 10.43 -44.66
C SER A 39 33.47 9.54 -45.62
N LEU A 40 32.25 9.26 -45.13
CA LEU A 40 30.95 9.18 -45.83
C LEU A 40 30.63 7.96 -46.70
N ILE A 41 29.72 7.08 -46.24
CA ILE A 41 28.61 6.51 -47.03
C ILE A 41 27.39 6.25 -46.09
N SER A 42 26.34 7.05 -46.26
CA SER A 42 24.94 6.68 -45.99
C SER A 42 24.46 5.70 -47.05
N GLU A 43 23.38 4.95 -46.74
CA GLU A 43 22.64 4.02 -47.61
C GLU A 43 23.23 2.62 -47.77
N ARG A 44 22.51 1.50 -47.70
CA ARG A 44 21.13 1.13 -47.35
C ARG A 44 21.12 -0.39 -47.53
N LEU A 45 20.55 -1.19 -46.62
CA LEU A 45 19.87 -2.41 -47.05
C LEU A 45 18.80 -2.81 -46.06
N GLN A 46 17.60 -2.87 -46.61
CA GLN A 46 16.31 -3.09 -45.98
C GLN A 46 16.31 -4.39 -45.16
N GLN A 47 16.02 -4.28 -43.86
CA GLN A 47 15.39 -5.38 -43.13
C GLN A 47 13.88 -5.10 -43.08
N PRO A 48 13.02 -6.11 -43.31
CA PRO A 48 11.58 -5.92 -43.21
C PRO A 48 11.24 -5.50 -41.76
N PRO A 49 10.21 -4.65 -41.55
CA PRO A 49 9.75 -4.36 -40.21
C PRO A 49 9.12 -5.66 -39.66
N GLY A 50 9.92 -6.46 -38.96
CA GLY A 50 9.37 -7.45 -38.04
C GLY A 50 8.41 -6.72 -37.10
N PRO A 51 7.28 -7.33 -36.71
CA PRO A 51 6.29 -6.67 -35.88
C PRO A 51 6.98 -6.23 -34.60
N ARG A 52 7.27 -4.92 -34.53
CA ARG A 52 7.66 -4.27 -33.30
C ARG A 52 6.48 -4.54 -32.38
N LYS A 53 6.65 -5.49 -31.47
CA LYS A 53 5.78 -5.61 -30.30
C LYS A 53 5.86 -4.24 -29.67
N HIS A 54 4.85 -3.41 -29.91
CA HIS A 54 4.73 -2.11 -29.29
C HIS A 54 4.80 -2.41 -27.80
N ALA A 55 5.91 -2.02 -27.15
CA ALA A 55 5.93 -1.93 -25.72
C ALA A 55 4.78 -0.99 -25.38
N THR A 56 3.71 -1.54 -24.83
CA THR A 56 2.53 -0.78 -24.44
C THR A 56 3.04 0.30 -23.50
N GLN A 57 3.01 1.55 -23.96
CA GLN A 57 3.47 2.68 -23.17
C GLN A 57 2.61 2.72 -21.91
N LEU A 58 3.25 2.58 -20.75
CA LEU A 58 2.53 2.66 -19.49
C LEU A 58 2.17 4.13 -19.26
N ASP A 59 0.88 4.42 -19.32
CA ASP A 59 0.34 5.75 -19.15
C ASP A 59 0.45 6.20 -17.69
N LYS A 60 0.92 7.42 -17.47
CA LYS A 60 1.26 7.95 -16.15
C LYS A 60 0.00 8.08 -15.30
N GLU A 61 -1.06 8.61 -15.89
CA GLU A 61 -2.35 8.86 -15.27
C GLU A 61 -2.99 7.54 -14.83
N THR A 62 -2.94 6.52 -15.69
CA THR A 62 -3.40 5.16 -15.38
C THR A 62 -2.70 4.57 -14.15
N VAL A 63 -1.38 4.78 -14.00
CA VAL A 63 -0.63 4.29 -12.84
C VAL A 63 -1.05 5.02 -11.55
N PHE A 64 -1.24 6.34 -11.61
CA PHE A 64 -1.71 7.10 -10.44
C PHE A 64 -3.13 6.72 -10.03
N GLU A 65 -4.01 6.48 -10.99
CA GLU A 65 -5.37 6.04 -10.72
C GLU A 65 -5.39 4.63 -10.10
N TRP A 66 -4.61 3.71 -10.64
CA TRP A 66 -4.44 2.37 -10.06
C TRP A 66 -3.86 2.44 -8.63
N PHE A 67 -2.82 3.24 -8.42
CA PHE A 67 -2.17 3.37 -7.11
C PHE A 67 -3.07 4.05 -6.09
N GLY A 68 -3.81 5.09 -6.49
CA GLY A 68 -4.64 5.90 -5.62
C GLY A 68 -5.98 5.27 -5.26
N LEU A 69 -6.66 4.67 -6.24
CA LEU A 69 -8.06 4.22 -6.09
C LEU A 69 -8.21 2.69 -6.00
N HIS A 70 -7.37 1.94 -6.70
CA HIS A 70 -7.57 0.50 -6.88
C HIS A 70 -6.67 -0.36 -5.97
N SER A 71 -5.62 0.25 -5.40
CA SER A 71 -4.66 -0.43 -4.53
C SER A 71 -5.01 -0.20 -3.07
N ASN A 72 -5.16 -1.29 -2.31
CA ASN A 72 -5.35 -1.18 -0.87
C ASN A 72 -4.09 -0.60 -0.18
N PRO A 73 -4.21 -0.03 1.02
CA PRO A 73 -3.08 0.60 1.71
C PRO A 73 -1.85 -0.31 1.88
N ALA A 74 -2.05 -1.60 2.15
CA ALA A 74 -0.98 -2.59 2.28
C ALA A 74 -0.14 -2.68 1.01
N LYS A 75 -0.78 -2.90 -0.15
CA LYS A 75 -0.12 -2.99 -1.46
C LYS A 75 0.58 -1.69 -1.85
N ARG A 76 0.02 -0.53 -1.49
CA ARG A 76 0.68 0.77 -1.74
C ARG A 76 2.00 0.89 -1.01
N ILE A 77 2.04 0.50 0.27
CA ILE A 77 3.26 0.52 1.08
C ILE A 77 4.29 -0.46 0.52
N GLU A 78 3.89 -1.70 0.25
CA GLU A 78 4.78 -2.70 -0.34
C GLU A 78 5.37 -2.24 -1.67
N PHE A 79 4.53 -1.69 -2.56
CA PHE A 79 4.95 -1.15 -3.84
C PHE A 79 5.92 0.02 -3.68
N MET A 80 5.60 1.00 -2.83
CA MET A 80 6.48 2.14 -2.56
C MET A 80 7.84 1.70 -1.99
N CYS A 81 7.83 0.80 -1.02
CA CYS A 81 9.05 0.21 -0.49
C CYS A 81 9.83 -0.49 -1.60
N GLY A 82 9.17 -1.28 -2.45
CA GLY A 82 9.79 -1.92 -3.61
C GLY A 82 10.48 -0.93 -4.55
N LEU A 83 9.83 0.18 -4.89
CA LEU A 83 10.43 1.25 -5.69
C LEU A 83 11.65 1.87 -5.02
N LEU A 84 11.57 2.17 -3.72
CA LEU A 84 12.66 2.74 -2.96
C LEU A 84 13.90 1.81 -2.90
N HIS A 85 13.71 0.49 -2.87
CA HIS A 85 14.82 -0.47 -2.94
C HIS A 85 15.58 -0.44 -4.27
N MET A 86 14.96 0.07 -5.33
CA MET A 86 15.58 0.19 -6.66
C MET A 86 16.31 1.53 -6.86
N CYS A 87 16.12 2.49 -5.96
CA CYS A 87 16.72 3.82 -6.03
C CYS A 87 18.21 3.82 -5.66
N GLN A 88 18.96 4.73 -6.28
CA GLN A 88 20.37 4.99 -5.96
C GLN A 88 20.51 5.78 -4.65
N PRO A 89 21.67 5.73 -3.96
CA PRO A 89 21.86 6.44 -2.67
C PRO A 89 21.59 7.96 -2.73
N LEU A 90 21.92 8.63 -3.83
CA LEU A 90 21.66 10.05 -4.02
C LEU A 90 20.16 10.35 -4.18
N GLU A 91 19.44 9.48 -4.89
CA GLU A 91 17.99 9.57 -5.07
C GLU A 91 17.27 9.38 -3.73
N LEU A 92 17.70 8.38 -2.94
CA LEU A 92 17.18 8.16 -1.60
C LEU A 92 17.42 9.37 -0.68
N ARG A 93 18.60 10.00 -0.77
CA ARG A 93 18.89 11.20 0.05
C ARG A 93 17.98 12.38 -0.33
N PHE A 94 17.73 12.56 -1.62
CA PHE A 94 16.79 13.57 -2.11
C PHE A 94 15.36 13.25 -1.66
N LEU A 95 14.89 12.02 -1.88
CA LEU A 95 13.56 11.56 -1.49
C LEU A 95 13.33 11.67 0.02
N GLY A 96 14.34 11.41 0.84
CA GLY A 96 14.26 11.62 2.29
C GLY A 96 13.90 13.07 2.65
N SER A 97 14.60 14.04 2.05
CA SER A 97 14.33 15.47 2.28
C SER A 97 12.94 15.88 1.76
N TYR A 98 12.50 15.29 0.64
CA TYR A 98 11.17 15.52 0.08
C TYR A 98 10.05 14.92 0.95
N LEU A 99 10.24 13.72 1.47
CA LEU A 99 9.30 13.06 2.38
C LEU A 99 9.19 13.83 3.71
N GLU A 100 10.30 14.33 4.24
CA GLU A 100 10.31 15.19 5.43
C GLU A 100 9.49 16.47 5.21
N ASP A 101 9.58 17.08 4.02
CA ASP A 101 8.79 18.28 3.68
C ASP A 101 7.29 17.96 3.57
N LEU A 102 6.93 16.84 2.92
CA LEU A 102 5.54 16.39 2.82
C LEU A 102 4.93 16.09 4.20
N ALA A 103 5.68 15.41 5.07
CA ALA A 103 5.23 15.01 6.40
C ALA A 103 5.21 16.16 7.41
N ARG A 104 5.86 17.31 7.11
CA ARG A 104 5.94 18.46 8.03
C ARG A 104 4.57 18.97 8.48
N LYS A 105 3.54 18.82 7.64
CA LYS A 105 2.16 19.28 7.93
C LYS A 105 1.55 18.57 9.14
N ASP A 106 1.83 17.28 9.28
CA ASP A 106 1.23 16.42 10.32
C ASP A 106 2.14 16.26 11.55
N TYR A 107 3.35 16.83 11.52
CA TYR A 107 4.36 16.69 12.56
C TYR A 107 3.83 16.97 13.97
N HIS A 108 3.16 18.11 14.18
CA HIS A 108 2.69 18.49 15.51
C HIS A 108 1.60 17.58 16.05
N VAL A 109 0.73 17.06 15.18
CA VAL A 109 -0.36 16.16 15.57
C VAL A 109 0.18 14.78 15.95
N LEU A 110 1.21 14.31 15.25
CA LEU A 110 1.75 12.96 15.44
C LEU A 110 2.84 12.88 16.52
N ARG A 111 3.41 14.02 16.95
CA ARG A 111 4.53 14.06 17.89
C ARG A 111 4.28 13.31 19.20
N ASP A 112 3.13 13.54 19.84
CA ASP A 112 2.79 12.87 21.11
C ASP A 112 2.59 11.36 20.91
N HIS A 113 2.02 10.98 19.76
CA HIS A 113 1.86 9.57 19.39
C HIS A 113 3.20 8.91 19.10
N GLU A 114 4.15 9.60 18.48
CA GLU A 114 5.51 9.11 18.24
C GLU A 114 6.25 8.88 19.56
N CYS A 115 6.15 9.81 20.51
CA CYS A 115 6.73 9.61 21.85
C CYS A 115 6.16 8.36 22.53
N ARG A 116 4.85 8.13 22.43
CA ARG A 116 4.19 6.95 23.01
C ARG A 116 4.54 5.65 22.27
N ALA A 117 4.62 5.69 20.94
CA ALA A 117 4.98 4.54 20.10
C ALA A 117 6.38 4.01 20.40
N ASN A 118 7.26 4.90 20.89
CA ASN A 118 8.63 4.58 21.26
C ASN A 118 8.84 4.38 22.77
N THR A 119 7.75 4.31 23.56
CA THR A 119 7.79 4.09 25.01
C THR A 119 7.27 2.70 25.37
N LEU A 120 8.09 1.88 26.04
CA LEU A 120 7.79 0.48 26.37
C LEU A 120 6.45 0.29 27.10
N SER A 121 6.17 1.12 28.11
CA SER A 121 4.95 1.01 28.92
C SER A 121 3.67 1.24 28.09
N GLU A 122 3.71 2.20 27.18
CA GLU A 122 2.58 2.55 26.31
C GLU A 122 2.31 1.48 25.26
N VAL A 123 3.37 0.90 24.69
CA VAL A 123 3.29 -0.21 23.74
C VAL A 123 2.82 -1.48 24.45
N GLY A 124 3.28 -1.72 25.68
CA GLY A 124 2.91 -2.88 26.50
C GLY A 124 1.43 -2.94 26.88
N MET A 125 0.71 -1.82 26.82
CA MET A 125 -0.74 -1.78 27.02
C MET A 125 -1.54 -2.33 25.83
N LEU A 126 -0.92 -2.50 24.66
CA LEU A 126 -1.59 -3.02 23.47
C LEU A 126 -1.56 -4.55 23.53
N THR A 127 -2.68 -5.18 23.90
CA THR A 127 -2.70 -6.64 24.13
C THR A 127 -3.47 -7.42 23.07
N ASN A 128 -4.57 -6.87 22.55
CA ASN A 128 -5.45 -7.57 21.61
C ASN A 128 -5.55 -6.82 20.27
N ALA A 129 -4.84 -7.28 19.25
CA ALA A 129 -4.90 -6.70 17.91
C ALA A 129 -6.22 -6.95 17.16
N LEU A 130 -7.13 -7.77 17.71
CA LEU A 130 -8.48 -7.97 17.16
C LEU A 130 -9.48 -6.89 17.63
N ASP A 131 -9.18 -6.17 18.72
CA ASP A 131 -9.99 -5.03 19.15
C ASP A 131 -9.78 -3.86 18.18
N PRO A 132 -10.85 -3.31 17.55
CA PRO A 132 -10.75 -2.20 16.61
C PRO A 132 -9.98 -0.99 17.16
N VAL A 133 -10.16 -0.65 18.43
CA VAL A 133 -9.51 0.53 19.04
C VAL A 133 -8.00 0.30 19.19
N VAL A 134 -7.63 -0.88 19.71
CA VAL A 134 -6.22 -1.29 19.84
C VAL A 134 -5.59 -1.41 18.47
N ARG A 135 -6.30 -1.94 17.47
CA ARG A 135 -5.82 -2.07 16.09
C ARG A 135 -5.52 -0.73 15.44
N SER A 136 -6.41 0.26 15.56
CA SER A 136 -6.15 1.63 15.10
C SER A 136 -4.93 2.23 15.80
N LYS A 137 -4.78 1.99 17.11
CA LYS A 137 -3.60 2.47 17.86
C LYS A 137 -2.32 1.76 17.43
N LEU A 138 -2.36 0.46 17.15
CA LEU A 138 -1.23 -0.31 16.61
C LEU A 138 -0.78 0.21 15.25
N LEU A 139 -1.72 0.59 14.37
CA LEU A 139 -1.40 1.18 13.07
C LEU A 139 -0.57 2.45 13.24
N VAL A 140 -1.05 3.37 14.07
CA VAL A 140 -0.35 4.61 14.40
C VAL A 140 1.02 4.32 15.01
N PHE A 141 1.10 3.37 15.96
CA PHE A 141 2.34 3.06 16.65
C PHE A 141 3.39 2.45 15.71
N LEU A 142 2.99 1.56 14.80
CA LEU A 142 3.90 1.00 13.79
C LEU A 142 4.36 2.03 12.77
N SER A 143 3.49 2.97 12.37
CA SER A 143 3.87 4.05 11.45
C SER A 143 4.89 5.02 12.06
N LEU A 144 4.89 5.18 13.39
CA LEU A 144 5.73 6.14 14.12
C LEU A 144 6.86 5.47 14.92
N LEU A 145 7.06 4.16 14.74
CA LEU A 145 8.08 3.41 15.44
C LEU A 145 9.48 3.81 14.92
N GLY A 146 10.40 4.11 15.84
CA GLY A 146 11.78 4.41 15.50
C GLY A 146 12.46 3.24 14.80
N SER A 147 13.23 3.52 13.75
CA SER A 147 13.88 2.49 12.93
C SER A 147 14.87 1.59 13.69
N ASP A 148 15.39 2.08 14.82
CA ASP A 148 16.34 1.42 15.70
C ASP A 148 15.72 0.90 17.01
N ASN A 149 14.43 1.17 17.27
CA ASN A 149 13.75 0.80 18.50
C ASN A 149 13.29 -0.68 18.51
N ARG A 150 14.27 -1.57 18.67
CA ARG A 150 14.07 -3.02 18.66
C ARG A 150 13.24 -3.56 19.82
N GLU A 151 13.25 -2.88 20.96
CA GLU A 151 12.51 -3.33 22.14
C GLU A 151 11.00 -3.14 21.96
N CYS A 152 10.58 -1.95 21.53
CA CYS A 152 9.17 -1.68 21.20
C CYS A 152 8.71 -2.56 20.02
N ALA A 153 9.54 -2.72 18.99
CA ALA A 153 9.29 -3.66 17.90
C ALA A 153 9.06 -5.10 18.40
N GLY A 154 9.83 -5.52 19.40
CA GLY A 154 9.69 -6.83 20.04
C GLY A 154 8.34 -7.03 20.72
N ILE A 155 7.85 -6.03 21.44
CA ILE A 155 6.52 -6.06 22.06
C ILE A 155 5.44 -6.11 20.97
N LEU A 156 5.49 -5.20 19.98
CA LEU A 156 4.54 -5.16 18.87
C LEU A 156 4.48 -6.50 18.11
N SER A 157 5.65 -7.11 17.83
CA SER A 157 5.72 -8.42 17.18
C SER A 157 4.99 -9.50 17.99
N ARG A 158 5.11 -9.52 19.33
CA ARG A 158 4.39 -10.50 20.16
C ARG A 158 2.88 -10.29 20.10
N VAL A 159 2.44 -9.03 20.13
CA VAL A 159 1.02 -8.68 20.03
C VAL A 159 0.43 -9.14 18.68
N LEU A 160 1.16 -8.90 17.59
CA LEU A 160 0.77 -9.33 16.25
C LEU A 160 0.75 -10.86 16.09
N ASN A 161 1.71 -11.56 16.72
CA ASN A 161 1.78 -13.02 16.66
C ASN A 161 0.65 -13.71 17.44
N ASN A 162 0.03 -13.02 18.40
CA ASN A 162 -1.11 -13.54 19.16
C ASN A 162 -2.45 -13.37 18.43
N VAL A 163 -2.45 -12.86 17.20
CA VAL A 163 -3.66 -12.73 16.38
C VAL A 163 -4.13 -14.12 15.94
N ASP A 164 -5.21 -14.59 16.58
CA ASP A 164 -5.91 -15.79 16.14
C ASP A 164 -6.94 -15.43 15.05
N LEU A 165 -6.54 -15.63 13.79
CA LEU A 165 -7.39 -15.41 12.63
C LEU A 165 -8.65 -16.30 12.64
N ALA A 166 -8.61 -17.48 13.27
CA ALA A 166 -9.78 -18.34 13.36
C ALA A 166 -10.83 -17.78 14.33
N LEU A 167 -10.39 -17.24 15.48
CA LEU A 167 -11.28 -16.51 16.40
C LEU A 167 -11.82 -15.23 15.78
N PHE A 168 -11.00 -14.51 15.01
CA PHE A 168 -11.45 -13.35 14.26
C PHE A 168 -12.65 -13.69 13.37
N TYR A 169 -12.55 -14.73 12.53
CA TYR A 169 -13.66 -15.13 11.67
C TYR A 169 -14.92 -15.56 12.44
N ARG A 170 -14.76 -16.35 13.51
CA ARG A 170 -15.89 -16.76 14.36
C ARG A 170 -16.67 -15.56 14.89
N ASN A 171 -15.98 -14.54 15.39
CA ASN A 171 -16.63 -13.38 15.99
C ASN A 171 -17.48 -12.57 14.99
N TYR A 172 -17.07 -12.55 13.72
CA TYR A 172 -17.83 -11.88 12.67
C TYR A 172 -18.91 -12.77 12.03
N ASP A 173 -18.73 -14.10 12.02
CA ASP A 173 -19.76 -15.06 11.56
C ASP A 173 -20.96 -15.11 12.52
N TYR A 174 -20.75 -14.99 13.84
CA TYR A 174 -21.83 -14.97 14.84
C TYR A 174 -22.63 -13.66 14.90
N SER A 175 -22.18 -12.60 14.20
CA SER A 175 -22.94 -11.36 14.05
C SER A 175 -23.96 -11.43 12.90
N LEU A 176 -24.02 -12.55 12.16
CA LEU A 176 -25.14 -12.85 11.28
C LEU A 176 -26.36 -13.22 12.13
N PRO A 177 -27.52 -12.55 11.99
CA PRO A 177 -28.75 -13.14 12.49
C PRO A 177 -28.92 -14.47 11.76
N PRO A 178 -29.08 -15.61 12.45
CA PRO A 178 -29.56 -16.80 11.79
C PRO A 178 -30.88 -16.40 11.15
N PHE A 179 -30.97 -16.65 9.84
CA PHE A 179 -32.17 -16.50 9.04
C PHE A 179 -33.34 -16.99 9.89
N ARG A 180 -34.12 -16.07 10.46
CA ARG A 180 -35.29 -16.48 11.25
C ARG A 180 -36.25 -17.06 10.23
N ASP A 181 -36.50 -18.35 10.36
CA ASP A 181 -37.63 -18.99 9.71
C ASP A 181 -38.87 -18.08 9.86
N PRO A 182 -39.64 -17.85 8.79
CA PRO A 182 -40.89 -17.11 8.89
C PRO A 182 -41.85 -17.87 9.81
N LEU A 183 -41.92 -17.50 11.08
CA LEU A 183 -43.00 -17.97 11.94
C LEU A 183 -44.33 -17.42 11.40
N PRO A 184 -45.40 -18.24 11.36
CA PRO A 184 -46.69 -17.82 10.82
C PRO A 184 -47.23 -16.59 11.55
N GLN A 185 -47.65 -15.61 10.76
CA GLN A 185 -48.21 -14.35 11.22
C GLN A 185 -49.34 -14.59 12.22
N THR A 186 -49.18 -14.11 13.45
CA THR A 186 -50.34 -13.83 14.31
C THR A 186 -50.71 -12.37 14.07
N PHE A 187 -51.87 -12.19 13.44
CA PHE A 187 -52.54 -10.93 13.17
C PHE A 187 -52.50 -9.98 14.37
N TYR A 188 -51.97 -8.77 14.20
CA TYR A 188 -52.53 -7.48 14.66
C TYR A 188 -51.61 -6.31 14.24
N PRO A 189 -52.11 -5.23 13.62
CA PRO A 189 -51.34 -4.00 13.40
C PRO A 189 -51.59 -2.99 14.53
N PRO A 190 -50.57 -2.20 14.91
CA PRO A 190 -50.83 -0.77 14.96
C PRO A 190 -49.70 0.06 14.32
N TYR A 191 -50.12 1.03 13.51
CA TYR A 191 -49.38 2.11 12.85
C TYR A 191 -48.08 2.58 13.52
N ARG A 192 -47.01 2.78 12.73
CA ARG A 192 -45.96 3.79 12.98
C ARG A 192 -45.37 4.36 11.68
N GLU A 193 -44.97 5.62 11.79
CA GLU A 193 -44.56 6.61 10.79
C GLU A 193 -43.30 6.28 9.98
N PRO A 194 -43.05 6.98 8.85
CA PRO A 194 -41.87 6.79 8.03
C PRO A 194 -40.62 7.36 8.71
N GLU A 195 -39.98 6.55 9.55
CA GLU A 195 -38.62 6.82 10.00
C GLU A 195 -37.64 6.55 8.85
N LYS A 196 -36.81 7.55 8.53
CA LYS A 196 -35.75 7.44 7.53
C LYS A 196 -34.84 6.26 7.88
N GLU A 197 -34.80 5.26 7.01
CA GLU A 197 -33.87 4.13 7.14
C GLU A 197 -32.44 4.65 7.38
N PRO A 198 -31.81 4.30 8.51
CA PRO A 198 -30.36 4.31 8.59
C PRO A 198 -29.87 3.25 7.61
N ARG A 199 -29.05 3.63 6.63
CA ARG A 199 -28.36 2.66 5.77
C ARG A 199 -27.69 1.62 6.66
N GLU A 200 -28.24 0.41 6.67
CA GLU A 200 -27.67 -0.74 7.37
C GLU A 200 -26.29 -1.00 6.77
N LEU A 201 -25.23 -0.54 7.46
CA LEU A 201 -23.87 -0.89 7.11
C LEU A 201 -23.75 -2.40 7.33
N SER A 202 -23.69 -3.16 6.24
CA SER A 202 -23.77 -4.61 6.30
C SER A 202 -22.65 -5.14 7.21
N ALA A 203 -22.92 -6.12 8.06
CA ALA A 203 -21.90 -6.73 8.92
C ALA A 203 -20.70 -7.23 8.10
N SER A 204 -20.94 -7.64 6.84
CA SER A 204 -19.88 -7.97 5.91
C SER A 204 -18.95 -6.80 5.61
N ASP A 205 -19.39 -5.55 5.53
CA ASP A 205 -18.50 -4.42 5.23
C ASP A 205 -17.39 -4.25 6.26
N THR A 206 -17.74 -4.47 7.53
CA THR A 206 -16.82 -4.37 8.66
C THR A 206 -15.75 -5.47 8.69
N THR A 207 -16.01 -6.68 8.16
CA THR A 207 -15.03 -7.77 8.12
C THR A 207 -13.86 -7.47 7.20
N ALA A 208 -14.12 -7.00 5.98
CA ALA A 208 -13.02 -6.71 5.04
C ALA A 208 -12.26 -5.46 5.45
N GLU A 209 -12.91 -4.42 5.98
CA GLU A 209 -12.19 -3.26 6.52
C GLU A 209 -11.23 -3.70 7.65
N ALA A 210 -11.71 -4.60 8.51
CA ALA A 210 -10.91 -5.17 9.57
C ALA A 210 -9.73 -6.02 9.05
N LEU A 211 -9.93 -6.83 8.01
CA LEU A 211 -8.87 -7.59 7.35
C LEU A 211 -7.87 -6.69 6.62
N GLU A 212 -8.33 -5.60 5.99
CA GLU A 212 -7.46 -4.62 5.33
C GLU A 212 -6.55 -3.91 6.34
N GLN A 213 -7.09 -3.55 7.51
CA GLN A 213 -6.28 -3.00 8.61
C GLN A 213 -5.26 -4.00 9.14
N LEU A 214 -5.64 -5.29 9.27
CA LEU A 214 -4.71 -6.36 9.67
C LEU A 214 -3.63 -6.61 8.62
N ALA A 215 -3.99 -6.64 7.34
CA ALA A 215 -3.05 -6.76 6.24
C ALA A 215 -2.04 -5.59 6.27
N LEU A 216 -2.52 -4.36 6.42
CA LEU A 216 -1.65 -3.19 6.54
C LEU A 216 -0.69 -3.28 7.74
N LEU A 217 -1.18 -3.71 8.90
CA LEU A 217 -0.34 -3.95 10.08
C LEU A 217 0.78 -4.95 9.80
N PHE A 218 0.42 -6.11 9.24
CA PHE A 218 1.39 -7.16 8.95
C PHE A 218 2.37 -6.73 7.84
N THR A 219 1.91 -6.03 6.81
CA THR A 219 2.79 -5.44 5.79
C THR A 219 3.80 -4.49 6.42
N MET A 220 3.36 -3.51 7.21
CA MET A 220 4.27 -2.56 7.86
C MET A 220 5.29 -3.28 8.75
N ALA A 221 4.84 -4.19 9.62
CA ALA A 221 5.72 -4.93 10.52
C ALA A 221 6.72 -5.84 9.78
N SER A 222 6.32 -6.47 8.66
CA SER A 222 7.21 -7.31 7.85
C SER A 222 8.30 -6.50 7.12
N LEU A 223 8.02 -5.23 6.82
CA LEU A 223 8.96 -4.33 6.13
C LEU A 223 9.81 -3.50 7.11
N HIS A 224 9.30 -3.25 8.33
CA HIS A 224 9.88 -2.30 9.27
C HIS A 224 11.33 -2.63 9.69
N PRO A 225 12.29 -1.69 9.63
CA PRO A 225 13.71 -1.97 9.91
C PRO A 225 13.98 -2.41 11.35
N ALA A 226 13.20 -1.96 12.33
CA ALA A 226 13.38 -2.34 13.74
C ALA A 226 13.06 -3.82 14.04
N PHE A 227 12.34 -4.51 13.14
CA PHE A 227 11.99 -5.92 13.32
C PHE A 227 13.15 -6.83 12.89
N HIS A 228 13.37 -7.90 13.66
CA HIS A 228 14.37 -8.91 13.33
C HIS A 228 13.85 -9.82 12.21
N PHE A 229 14.78 -10.46 11.50
CA PHE A 229 14.45 -11.36 10.39
C PHE A 229 13.35 -12.38 10.74
N HIS A 230 13.50 -13.09 11.86
CA HIS A 230 12.51 -14.07 12.29
C HIS A 230 11.13 -13.45 12.58
N GLN A 231 11.09 -12.27 13.19
CA GLN A 231 9.83 -11.56 13.45
C GLN A 231 9.14 -11.19 12.14
N LYS A 232 9.91 -10.73 11.14
CA LYS A 232 9.39 -10.40 9.81
C LYS A 232 8.85 -11.62 9.07
N GLU A 233 9.55 -12.75 9.17
CA GLU A 233 9.15 -14.01 8.54
C GLU A 233 7.83 -14.54 9.12
N VAL A 234 7.69 -14.55 10.45
CA VAL A 234 6.43 -14.95 11.11
C VAL A 234 5.28 -14.04 10.71
N VAL A 235 5.49 -12.71 10.76
CA VAL A 235 4.48 -11.73 10.37
C VAL A 235 4.10 -11.85 8.89
N ARG A 236 5.06 -12.17 8.01
CA ARG A 236 4.77 -12.39 6.58
C ARG A 236 3.89 -13.62 6.36
N GLY A 237 4.12 -14.71 7.10
CA GLY A 237 3.19 -15.85 7.08
C GLY A 237 1.78 -15.51 7.56
N LEU A 238 1.63 -14.54 8.48
CA LEU A 238 0.32 -14.02 8.89
C LEU A 238 -0.30 -13.12 7.81
N LEU A 239 0.50 -12.31 7.13
CA LEU A 239 0.06 -11.48 6.01
C LEU A 239 -0.52 -12.35 4.88
N GLU A 240 0.22 -13.38 4.44
CA GLU A 240 -0.22 -14.30 3.38
C GLU A 240 -1.59 -14.94 3.70
N LYS A 241 -1.77 -15.40 4.95
CA LYS A 241 -3.06 -15.92 5.41
C LYS A 241 -4.16 -14.87 5.36
N THR A 242 -3.87 -13.65 5.79
CA THR A 242 -4.83 -12.54 5.82
C THR A 242 -5.23 -12.11 4.40
N GLU A 243 -4.31 -12.14 3.45
CA GLU A 243 -4.59 -11.83 2.04
C GLU A 243 -5.50 -12.87 1.40
N LEU A 244 -5.24 -14.17 1.62
CA LEU A 244 -6.12 -15.24 1.15
C LEU A 244 -7.55 -15.09 1.70
N LEU A 245 -7.64 -14.72 2.98
CA LEU A 245 -8.89 -14.46 3.68
C LEU A 245 -9.63 -13.23 3.12
N LEU A 246 -8.90 -12.17 2.81
CA LEU A 246 -9.45 -10.97 2.17
C LEU A 246 -9.97 -11.24 0.75
N GLU A 247 -9.23 -12.04 -0.04
CA GLU A 247 -9.66 -12.46 -1.38
C GLU A 247 -10.93 -13.32 -1.32
N GLU A 248 -11.00 -14.25 -0.37
CA GLU A 248 -12.17 -15.10 -0.14
C GLU A 248 -13.39 -14.28 0.29
N GLU A 249 -13.25 -13.35 1.24
CA GLU A 249 -14.32 -12.43 1.62
C GLU A 249 -14.82 -11.60 0.42
N ARG A 250 -13.90 -11.10 -0.41
CA ARG A 250 -14.23 -10.33 -1.61
C ARG A 250 -15.01 -11.18 -2.62
N ARG A 251 -14.61 -12.43 -2.81
CA ARG A 251 -15.30 -13.41 -3.65
C ARG A 251 -16.70 -13.71 -3.12
N GLN A 252 -16.85 -13.92 -1.81
CA GLN A 252 -18.15 -14.16 -1.18
C GLN A 252 -19.08 -12.96 -1.32
N ARG A 253 -18.60 -11.74 -1.09
CA ARG A 253 -19.38 -10.52 -1.32
C ARG A 253 -19.87 -10.42 -2.75
N GLN A 254 -19.00 -10.73 -3.73
CA GLN A 254 -19.40 -10.71 -5.14
C GLN A 254 -20.51 -11.73 -5.43
N LEU A 255 -20.44 -12.93 -4.86
CA LEU A 255 -21.50 -13.95 -5.00
C LEU A 255 -22.82 -13.50 -4.38
N ARG A 256 -22.78 -12.86 -3.19
CA ARG A 256 -23.98 -12.31 -2.55
C ARG A 256 -24.64 -11.22 -3.40
N LEU A 257 -23.84 -10.30 -3.95
CA LEU A 257 -24.34 -9.26 -4.86
C LEU A 257 -24.95 -9.86 -6.14
N ASN A 258 -24.28 -10.83 -6.76
CA ASN A 258 -24.78 -11.51 -7.96
C ASN A 258 -26.10 -12.27 -7.69
N ALA A 259 -26.23 -12.90 -6.52
CA ALA A 259 -27.45 -13.59 -6.11
C ALA A 259 -28.62 -12.62 -5.90
N GLN A 260 -28.37 -11.45 -5.30
CA GLN A 260 -29.38 -10.40 -5.13
C GLN A 260 -29.81 -9.79 -6.47
N THR A 261 -28.90 -9.59 -7.43
CA THR A 261 -29.27 -9.13 -8.77
C THR A 261 -30.13 -10.16 -9.52
N ALA A 262 -29.84 -11.45 -9.37
CA ALA A 262 -30.59 -12.53 -10.01
C ALA A 262 -32.03 -12.66 -9.47
N THR A 263 -32.26 -12.43 -8.17
CA THR A 263 -33.61 -12.46 -7.58
C THR A 263 -34.45 -11.24 -7.98
N THR A 264 -33.82 -10.07 -8.13
CA THR A 264 -34.52 -8.86 -8.63
C THR A 264 -34.90 -8.93 -10.11
N ASP A 265 -34.13 -9.64 -10.93
CA ASP A 265 -34.47 -9.85 -12.35
C ASP A 265 -35.58 -10.89 -12.53
N LEU A 266 -35.65 -11.90 -11.66
CA LEU A 266 -36.75 -12.88 -11.63
C LEU A 266 -38.09 -12.28 -11.15
N GLN A 267 -38.07 -11.19 -10.39
CA GLN A 267 -39.29 -10.44 -10.03
C GLN A 267 -39.73 -9.42 -11.10
N LYS A 268 -38.93 -9.17 -12.16
CA LYS A 268 -39.25 -8.18 -13.20
C LYS A 268 -39.90 -8.74 -14.48
N GLN A 269 -40.16 -10.04 -14.60
CA GLN A 269 -40.92 -10.64 -15.71
C GLN A 269 -41.70 -11.90 -15.24
N PRO A 270 -42.99 -12.13 -15.61
CA PRO A 270 -43.79 -11.43 -16.63
C PRO A 270 -45.25 -11.11 -16.20
N GLU A 271 -45.62 -9.84 -16.07
CA GLU A 271 -47.05 -9.45 -16.22
C GLU A 271 -47.48 -9.44 -17.70
N SER A 272 -46.52 -9.44 -18.64
CA SER A 272 -46.78 -9.42 -20.08
C SER A 272 -47.27 -10.76 -20.65
N THR A 273 -47.05 -11.89 -19.96
CA THR A 273 -47.51 -13.21 -20.44
C THR A 273 -48.94 -13.51 -19.99
N ILE A 274 -49.37 -12.97 -18.84
CA ILE A 274 -50.72 -13.21 -18.31
C ILE A 274 -51.78 -12.44 -19.12
N ILE A 275 -51.45 -11.25 -19.62
CA ILE A 275 -52.38 -10.45 -20.43
C ILE A 275 -52.65 -11.09 -21.81
N VAL A 276 -51.66 -11.76 -22.41
CA VAL A 276 -51.83 -12.43 -23.72
C VAL A 276 -52.67 -13.71 -23.61
N VAL A 277 -52.64 -14.41 -22.48
CA VAL A 277 -53.47 -15.62 -22.28
C VAL A 277 -54.93 -15.28 -22.00
N ILE A 278 -55.21 -14.15 -21.32
CA ILE A 278 -56.60 -13.71 -21.04
C ILE A 278 -57.29 -13.18 -22.30
N TRP A 279 -56.56 -12.51 -23.20
CA TRP A 279 -57.17 -11.98 -24.45
C TRP A 279 -57.54 -13.07 -25.45
N ARG A 280 -56.87 -14.24 -25.42
CA ARG A 280 -57.14 -15.36 -26.33
C ARG A 280 -58.35 -16.23 -25.93
N CYS A 281 -58.90 -16.04 -24.73
CA CYS A 281 -60.06 -16.78 -24.22
C CYS A 281 -61.39 -16.00 -24.31
N SER A 282 -61.36 -14.74 -24.76
CA SER A 282 -62.57 -13.90 -24.92
C SER A 282 -63.06 -13.78 -26.37
N HIS A 283 -62.55 -14.59 -27.30
CA HIS A 283 -62.94 -14.62 -28.73
C HIS A 283 -63.19 -16.05 -29.25
N CYS A 284 -63.86 -16.88 -28.45
CA CYS A 284 -64.58 -18.06 -28.92
C CYS A 284 -66.06 -17.95 -28.54
#